data_AF-A0A2G2YZ79-F1
#
_entry.id   AF-A0A2G2YZ79-F1
#
_cell.length_a   1.000
_cell.length_b   1.000
_cell.length_c   1.000
_cell.angle_alpha   90.00
_cell.angle_beta   90.00
_cell.angle_gamma   90.00
#
_symmetry.space_group_name_H-M   'P 1'
#
loop_
_entity.id
_entity.type
_entity.pdbx_description
1 polymer ?
#
loop_
_entity_poly.entity_id
_entity_poly.type
_entity_poly.pdbx_seq_one_letter_code
_entity_poly.pdbx_strand_id
1 'polypeptide(L)' 'KSKYFEGLCWVDSSCRKVCIEKDKFEDGHCSKLLRNCLCTKICPFDDIPNDAGTILVQDAKTLEAQ' A
#
# COMPACT_ATOMS: atom_id res chain seq x y z
N LYS A 1 -5.16 -5.26 1.19
CA LYS A 1 -5.92 -6.36 0.53
C LYS A 1 -6.69 -5.75 -0.65
N SER A 2 -6.64 -6.37 -1.83
CA SER A 2 -7.37 -5.91 -3.03
C SER A 2 -8.89 -5.89 -2.79
N LYS A 3 -9.58 -4.90 -3.38
CA LYS A 3 -11.05 -4.80 -3.41
C LYS A 3 -11.67 -5.54 -4.60
N TYR A 4 -10.89 -5.77 -5.65
CA TYR A 4 -11.36 -6.32 -6.94
C TYR A 4 -10.89 -7.75 -7.21
N PHE A 5 -9.96 -8.28 -6.42
CA PHE A 5 -9.50 -9.66 -6.57
C PHE A 5 -10.51 -10.62 -5.93
N GLU A 6 -11.14 -11.45 -6.75
CA GLU A 6 -12.14 -12.43 -6.32
C GLU A 6 -11.49 -13.80 -6.05
N GLY A 7 -12.00 -14.50 -5.04
CA GLY A 7 -11.56 -15.86 -4.69
C GLY A 7 -10.22 -15.95 -3.95
N LEU A 8 -9.65 -17.16 -3.94
CA LEU A 8 -8.38 -17.47 -3.28
C LEU A 8 -7.20 -17.17 -4.23
N CYS A 9 -6.22 -16.44 -3.71
CA CYS A 9 -5.01 -16.03 -4.41
C CYS A 9 -3.96 -17.14 -4.36
N TRP A 10 -3.66 -17.73 -5.53
CA TRP A 10 -2.65 -18.77 -5.69
C TRP A 10 -1.42 -18.32 -6.47
N VAL A 11 -1.62 -17.36 -7.38
CA VAL A 11 -0.59 -16.90 -8.33
C VAL A 11 -0.41 -15.40 -8.17
N ASP A 12 0.80 -14.98 -7.80
CA ASP A 12 1.11 -13.58 -7.55
C ASP A 12 0.87 -12.69 -8.78
N SER A 13 1.15 -13.20 -9.99
CA SER A 13 0.96 -12.41 -11.22
C SER A 13 -0.50 -12.03 -11.46
N SER A 14 -1.46 -12.91 -11.12
CA SER A 14 -2.90 -12.60 -11.20
C SER A 14 -3.27 -11.51 -10.19
N CYS A 15 -2.74 -11.58 -8.96
CA CYS A 15 -2.96 -10.56 -7.93
C CYS A 15 -2.37 -9.21 -8.33
N ARG A 16 -1.09 -9.20 -8.73
CA ARG A 16 -0.38 -8.00 -9.19
C ARG A 16 -1.13 -7.29 -10.32
N LYS A 17 -1.64 -8.05 -11.31
CA LYS A 17 -2.42 -7.48 -12.41
C LYS A 17 -3.64 -6.71 -11.90
N VAL A 18 -4.42 -7.30 -11.00
CA VAL A 18 -5.60 -6.62 -10.41
C VAL A 18 -5.19 -5.41 -9.58
N CYS A 19 -4.13 -5.54 -8.78
CA CYS A 19 -3.62 -4.44 -7.97
C CYS A 19 -3.24 -3.21 -8.81
N ILE A 20 -2.54 -3.42 -9.93
CA ILE A 20 -2.11 -2.34 -10.83
C ILE A 20 -3.29 -1.79 -11.63
N GLU A 21 -4.04 -2.68 -12.30
CA GLU A 21 -5.05 -2.25 -13.26
C GLU A 21 -6.34 -1.74 -12.60
N LYS A 22 -6.73 -2.28 -11.44
CA LYS A 22 -8.00 -1.99 -10.78
C LYS A 22 -7.83 -1.20 -9.48
N ASP A 23 -7.02 -1.70 -8.55
CA ASP A 23 -6.85 -1.04 -7.24
C ASP A 23 -5.93 0.19 -7.29
N LYS A 24 -5.19 0.41 -8.39
CA LYS A 24 -4.23 1.52 -8.58
C LYS A 24 -3.07 1.51 -7.56
N PHE A 25 -2.56 0.32 -7.29
CA PHE A 25 -1.32 0.09 -6.55
C PHE A 25 -0.18 -0.23 -7.51
N GLU A 26 1.04 -0.29 -7.00
CA GLU A 26 2.24 -0.48 -7.82
C GLU A 26 2.61 -1.95 -7.97
N ASP A 27 2.23 -2.78 -6.99
CA ASP A 27 2.49 -4.22 -7.00
C ASP A 27 1.42 -4.99 -6.20
N GLY A 28 1.50 -6.33 -6.21
CA GLY A 28 0.73 -7.19 -5.31
C GLY A 28 1.19 -8.64 -5.29
N HIS A 29 0.88 -9.32 -4.18
CA HIS A 29 1.23 -10.72 -3.95
C HIS A 29 0.16 -11.47 -3.16
N CYS A 30 0.18 -12.79 -3.23
CA CYS A 30 -0.71 -13.65 -2.46
C CYS A 30 -0.19 -13.87 -1.03
N SER A 31 -1.04 -13.62 -0.03
CA SER A 31 -0.73 -14.01 1.35
C SER A 31 -0.70 -15.54 1.48
N LYS A 32 0.23 -16.09 2.24
CA LYS A 32 0.45 -17.54 2.32
C LYS A 32 -0.72 -18.31 2.95
N LEU A 33 -1.20 -17.86 4.11
CA LEU A 33 -2.20 -18.59 4.91
C LEU A 33 -3.62 -18.33 4.42
N LEU A 34 -4.05 -17.06 4.43
CA LEU A 34 -5.42 -16.67 4.10
C LEU A 34 -5.69 -16.57 2.60
N ARG A 35 -4.65 -16.74 1.76
CA ARG A 35 -4.74 -16.63 0.29
C ARG A 35 -5.46 -15.35 -0.16
N ASN A 36 -5.31 -14.26 0.57
CA ASN A 36 -5.74 -12.93 0.15
C ASN A 36 -4.76 -12.36 -0.88
N CYS A 37 -5.26 -11.60 -1.85
CA CYS A 37 -4.43 -10.73 -2.67
C CYS A 37 -4.10 -9.44 -1.90
N LEU A 38 -2.82 -9.16 -1.70
CA LEU A 38 -2.31 -7.99 -0.98
C LEU A 38 -1.62 -7.05 -1.98
N CYS A 39 -2.21 -5.87 -2.20
CA CYS A 39 -1.63 -4.82 -3.02
C CYS A 39 -0.70 -3.93 -2.20
N THR A 40 0.40 -3.50 -2.81
CA THR A 40 1.44 -2.66 -2.19
C THR A 40 1.77 -1.47 -3.07
N LYS A 41 2.12 -0.36 -2.43
CA LYS A 41 2.63 0.86 -3.04
C LYS A 41 3.65 1.46 -2.10
N ILE A 42 4.57 2.24 -2.61
CA ILE A 42 5.48 3.03 -1.78
C ILE A 42 4.64 4.00 -0.93
N CYS A 43 4.84 4.00 0.38
CA CYS A 43 4.32 5.08 1.20
C CYS A 43 5.36 6.21 1.22
N PRO A 44 4.96 7.46 0.94
CA PRO A 44 5.90 8.59 0.80
C PRO A 44 6.68 8.95 2.07
N PHE A 45 6.39 8.31 3.22
CA PHE A 45 7.05 8.56 4.50
C PHE A 45 7.67 7.31 5.13
N ASP A 46 7.69 6.16 4.45
CA ASP A 46 8.21 4.91 5.02
C ASP A 46 9.75 4.91 5.15
N ASP A 47 10.45 5.73 4.36
CA ASP A 47 11.92 5.90 4.43
C ASP A 47 12.36 6.94 5.47
N ILE A 48 11.40 7.53 6.19
CA ILE A 48 11.72 8.51 7.21
C ILE A 48 11.88 7.76 8.53
N PRO A 49 13.08 7.74 9.15
CA PRO A 49 13.23 7.20 10.49
C PRO A 49 12.17 7.84 11.38
N ASN A 50 11.52 7.03 12.23
CA ASN A 50 10.30 7.37 12.98
C ASN A 50 10.32 8.76 13.65
N ASP A 51 11.51 9.23 14.02
CA ASP A 51 11.76 10.55 14.59
C ASP A 51 11.54 11.71 13.60
N ALA A 52 11.93 11.56 12.33
CA ALA A 52 11.76 12.59 11.30
C ALA A 52 10.34 12.60 10.70
N GLY A 53 9.61 11.49 10.72
CA GLY A 53 8.21 11.44 10.27
C GLY A 53 7.31 12.28 11.19
N THR A 54 7.63 12.28 12.48
CA THR A 54 6.96 13.11 13.50
C THR A 54 7.17 14.61 13.27
N ILE A 55 8.32 15.02 12.73
CA ILE A 55 8.66 16.42 12.44
C ILE A 55 7.89 16.92 11.21
N LEU A 56 7.85 16.15 10.11
CA LEU A 56 7.11 16.56 8.91
C LEU A 56 5.60 16.70 9.12
N VAL A 57 5.01 15.85 9.98
CA VAL A 57 3.59 15.97 10.35
C VAL A 57 3.32 17.26 11.15
N GLN A 58 4.28 17.71 11.97
CA GLN A 58 4.16 18.96 12.73
C GLN A 58 4.31 20.20 11.83
N ASP A 59 5.24 20.15 10.87
CA ASP A 59 5.45 21.24 9.91
C ASP A 59 4.24 21.41 8.98
N ALA A 60 3.66 20.31 8.50
CA ALA A 60 2.42 20.34 7.72
C ALA A 60 1.27 20.98 8.51
N LYS A 61 1.10 20.62 9.79
CA LYS A 61 0.06 21.23 10.65
C LYS A 61 0.29 22.71 10.94
N THR A 62 1.55 23.14 11.01
CA THR A 62 1.90 24.55 11.24
C THR A 62 1.66 25.40 9.99
N LEU A 63 1.81 24.82 8.80
CA LEU A 63 1.57 25.50 7.53
C LEU A 63 0.07 25.67 7.21
N GLU A 64 -0.79 24.75 7.66
CA GLU A 64 -2.26 24.88 7.50
C GLU A 64 -2.91 25.84 8.51
N ALA A 65 -2.15 26.35 9.48
CA ALA A 65 -2.61 27.28 10.51
C ALA A 65 -2.19 28.76 10.25
N GLN A 66 -1.57 29.05 9.10
CA GLN A 66 -1.26 30.40 8.59
C GLN A 66 -2.13 30.74 7.39
#